data_AF-A0A1V5BZ78-F1
#
_entry.id   AF-A0A1V5BZ78-F1
#
_cell.length_a   1.000
_cell.length_b   1.000
_cell.length_c   1.000
_cell.angle_alpha   90.00
_cell.angle_beta   90.00
_cell.angle_gamma   90.00
#
_symmetry.space_group_name_H-M   'P 1'
#
loop_
_entity.id
_entity.type
_entity.pdbx_description
1 polymer ?
#
loop_
_entity_poly.entity_id
_entity_poly.type
_entity_poly.pdbx_seq_one_letter_code
_entity_poly.pdbx_strand_id
1 'polypeptide(L)'
;MILGGIALLASGFLDLMDGALARSSDQVTPFGGFLDSVLDRYSDLVVMCGILVYFMKRDDSLLTIVAFVAAIGVAIIPYAKARAEAASLTCNTGLLERPERVVILLIGLLCNLLSYAVFALAVLTHVTVVQRILYVRRQIHRT
;
A
#
# COMPACT_ATOMS: atom_id res chain seq x y z
N MET A 1 -16.10 6.51 9.45
CA MET A 1 -14.70 6.98 9.41
C MET A 1 -13.92 6.43 10.60
N ILE A 2 -14.24 6.80 11.84
CA ILE A 2 -13.53 6.30 13.04
C ILE A 2 -13.49 4.77 13.13
N LEU A 3 -14.64 4.09 12.95
CA LEU A 3 -14.69 2.63 12.99
C LEU A 3 -13.78 1.96 11.93
N GLY A 4 -13.66 2.58 10.75
CA GLY A 4 -12.75 2.13 9.70
C GLY A 4 -11.28 2.34 10.07
N GLY A 5 -10.97 3.46 10.73
CA GLY A 5 -9.63 3.70 11.29
C GLY A 5 -9.26 2.69 12.39
N ILE A 6 -10.20 2.35 13.28
CA ILE A 6 -10.01 1.33 14.31
C ILE A 6 -9.81 -0.06 13.68
N ALA A 7 -10.60 -0.42 12.67
CA ALA A 7 -10.44 -1.68 11.95
C ALA A 7 -9.07 -1.76 11.24
N LEU A 8 -8.62 -0.66 10.62
CA LEU A 8 -7.30 -0.59 9.98
C LEU A 8 -6.16 -0.73 11.00
N LEU A 9 -6.27 -0.10 12.17
CA LEU A 9 -5.33 -0.27 13.27
C LEU A 9 -5.27 -1.73 13.76
N ALA A 10 -6.43 -2.34 13.98
CA ALA A 10 -6.52 -3.71 14.43
C ALA A 10 -5.90 -4.68 13.40
N SER A 11 -6.18 -4.47 12.11
CA SER A 11 -5.58 -5.26 11.03
C SER A 11 -4.06 -5.16 11.03
N GLY A 12 -3.50 -3.93 11.11
CA GLY A 12 -2.04 -3.75 11.12
C GLY A 12 -1.36 -4.32 12.37
N PHE A 13 -2.06 -4.30 13.51
CA PHE A 13 -1.57 -4.91 14.75
C PHE A 13 -1.52 -6.43 14.64
N LEU A 14 -2.58 -7.07 14.10
CA LEU A 14 -2.62 -8.52 13.90
C LEU A 14 -1.53 -8.98 12.93
N ASP A 15 -1.31 -8.23 11.84
CA ASP A 15 -0.25 -8.51 10.84
C ASP A 15 1.15 -8.53 11.49
N LEU A 16 1.42 -7.55 12.36
CA LEU A 16 2.66 -7.48 13.11
C LEU A 16 2.83 -8.67 14.06
N MET A 17 1.75 -9.09 14.72
CA MET A 17 1.76 -10.23 15.63
C MET A 17 2.01 -11.54 14.89
N ASP A 18 1.32 -11.79 13.78
CA ASP A 18 1.46 -13.02 13.00
C ASP A 18 2.91 -13.19 12.50
N GLY A 19 3.51 -12.12 12.00
CA GLY A 19 4.92 -12.10 11.62
C GLY A 19 5.88 -12.34 12.79
N ALA A 20 5.58 -11.78 13.98
CA ALA A 20 6.41 -11.99 15.17
C ALA A 20 6.30 -13.44 15.70
N LEU A 21 5.09 -14.00 15.73
CA LEU A 21 4.80 -15.36 16.16
C LEU A 21 5.44 -16.40 15.25
N ALA A 22 5.41 -16.19 13.94
CA ALA A 22 6.08 -17.08 12.98
C ALA A 22 7.59 -17.12 13.20
N ARG A 23 8.21 -15.97 13.49
CA ARG A 23 9.65 -15.86 13.79
C ARG A 23 10.02 -16.48 15.14
N SER A 24 9.22 -16.27 16.19
CA SER A 24 9.52 -16.82 17.52
C SER A 24 9.28 -18.32 17.61
N SER A 25 8.49 -18.89 16.70
CA SER A 25 8.13 -20.31 16.69
C SER A 25 8.91 -21.13 15.65
N ASP A 26 9.90 -20.54 14.98
CA ASP A 26 10.67 -21.15 13.87
C ASP A 26 9.79 -21.74 12.74
N GLN A 27 8.60 -21.19 12.51
CA GLN A 27 7.65 -21.63 11.46
C GLN A 27 7.72 -20.79 10.19
N VAL A 28 8.82 -20.07 9.96
CA VAL A 28 9.00 -19.24 8.76
C VAL A 28 9.20 -20.13 7.54
N THR A 29 8.30 -20.03 6.56
CA THR A 29 8.38 -20.80 5.31
C THR A 29 8.37 -19.88 4.07
N PRO A 30 9.01 -20.29 2.95
CA PRO A 30 8.95 -19.53 1.71
C PRO A 30 7.53 -19.31 1.18
N PHE A 31 6.67 -20.33 1.33
CA PHE A 31 5.25 -20.22 0.97
C PHE A 31 4.51 -19.21 1.86
N GLY A 32 4.79 -19.20 3.17
CA GLY A 32 4.22 -18.23 4.10
C GLY A 32 4.55 -16.79 3.71
N GLY A 33 5.82 -16.49 3.41
CA GLY A 33 6.21 -15.15 2.94
C GLY A 33 5.57 -14.73 1.61
N PHE A 34 5.36 -15.69 0.70
CA PHE A 34 4.60 -15.45 -0.53
C PHE A 34 3.12 -15.15 -0.25
N LEU A 35 2.47 -15.96 0.60
CA LEU A 35 1.06 -15.81 0.96
C LEU A 35 0.81 -14.48 1.68
N ASP A 36 1.62 -14.16 2.69
CA ASP A 36 1.64 -12.89 3.43
C ASP A 36 1.70 -11.72 2.46
N SER A 37 2.68 -11.77 1.55
CA SER A 37 2.78 -10.83 0.45
C SER A 37 1.48 -10.71 -0.35
N VAL A 38 0.88 -11.80 -0.83
CA VAL A 38 -0.36 -11.71 -1.63
C VAL A 38 -1.52 -11.11 -0.84
N LEU A 39 -1.71 -11.56 0.41
CA LEU A 39 -2.78 -11.10 1.28
C LEU A 39 -2.65 -9.60 1.62
N ASP A 40 -1.44 -9.09 1.76
CA ASP A 40 -1.19 -7.66 1.93
C ASP A 40 -1.76 -6.82 0.79
N ARG A 41 -1.60 -7.27 -0.47
CA ARG A 41 -2.15 -6.56 -1.62
C ARG A 41 -3.68 -6.58 -1.61
N TYR A 42 -4.27 -7.72 -1.25
CA TYR A 42 -5.72 -7.82 -1.09
C TYR A 42 -6.22 -6.89 0.02
N SER A 43 -5.56 -6.88 1.18
CA SER A 43 -5.91 -6.02 2.31
C SER A 43 -5.87 -4.55 1.93
N ASP A 44 -4.75 -4.09 1.35
CA ASP A 44 -4.58 -2.72 0.89
C ASP A 44 -5.69 -2.31 -0.11
N LEU A 45 -6.03 -3.17 -1.07
CA LEU A 45 -7.05 -2.88 -2.08
C LEU A 45 -8.48 -2.96 -1.56
N VAL A 46 -8.78 -3.83 -0.59
CA VAL A 46 -10.08 -3.87 0.08
C VAL A 46 -10.32 -2.59 0.87
N VAL A 47 -9.30 -2.08 1.56
CA VAL A 47 -9.37 -0.78 2.25
C VAL A 47 -9.65 0.35 1.26
N MET A 48 -8.93 0.39 0.15
CA MET A 48 -9.16 1.40 -0.90
C MET A 48 -10.55 1.28 -1.55
N CYS A 49 -11.05 0.05 -1.74
CA CYS A 49 -12.40 -0.21 -2.23
C CYS A 49 -13.47 0.35 -1.26
N GLY A 50 -13.30 0.14 0.05
CA GLY A 50 -14.18 0.72 1.06
C GLY A 50 -14.21 2.25 1.03
N ILE A 51 -13.06 2.89 0.83
CA ILE A 51 -12.94 4.35 0.67
C ILE A 51 -13.63 4.82 -0.62
N LEU A 52 -13.46 4.10 -1.72
CA LEU A 52 -14.11 4.40 -3.00
C LEU A 52 -15.64 4.33 -2.86
N VAL A 53 -16.17 3.24 -2.30
CA VAL A 53 -17.62 3.08 -2.03
C VAL A 53 -18.14 4.18 -1.10
N TYR A 54 -17.33 4.61 -0.13
CA TYR A 54 -17.70 5.70 0.77
C TYR A 54 -17.91 7.04 0.03
N PHE A 55 -17.01 7.40 -0.91
CA PHE A 55 -17.18 8.62 -1.70
C PHE A 55 -18.28 8.49 -2.76
N MET A 56 -18.48 7.30 -3.34
CA MET A 56 -19.60 7.04 -4.24
C MET A 56 -20.94 7.27 -3.55
N LYS A 57 -21.13 6.78 -2.32
CA LYS A 57 -22.36 6.97 -1.55
C LYS A 57 -22.63 8.42 -1.14
N ARG A 58 -21.64 9.31 -1.32
CA ARG A 58 -21.74 10.75 -1.05
C ARG A 58 -21.88 11.58 -2.33
N ASP A 59 -22.00 10.92 -3.48
CA ASP A 59 -22.06 11.55 -4.80
C ASP A 59 -20.84 12.44 -5.12
N ASP A 60 -19.72 12.20 -4.44
CA ASP A 60 -18.47 12.94 -4.69
C ASP A 60 -17.66 12.25 -5.79
N SER A 61 -17.99 12.61 -7.03
CA SER A 61 -17.38 12.00 -8.22
C SER A 61 -15.87 12.27 -8.30
N LEU A 62 -15.42 13.45 -7.87
CA LEU A 62 -14.00 13.80 -7.91
C LEU A 62 -13.21 12.92 -6.94
N LEU A 63 -13.62 12.85 -5.67
CA LEU A 63 -12.90 12.03 -4.69
C LEU A 63 -13.03 10.54 -4.98
N THR A 64 -14.11 10.09 -5.60
CA THR A 64 -14.24 8.71 -6.10
C THR A 64 -13.16 8.40 -7.14
N ILE A 65 -12.97 9.28 -8.13
CA ILE A 65 -11.94 9.12 -9.17
C ILE A 65 -10.55 9.17 -8.53
N VAL A 66 -10.30 10.11 -7.61
CA VAL A 66 -9.01 10.22 -6.91
C VAL A 66 -8.72 8.97 -6.08
N ALA A 67 -9.73 8.41 -5.39
CA ALA A 67 -9.59 7.16 -4.65
C ALA A 67 -9.24 5.98 -5.55
N PHE A 68 -9.86 5.91 -6.73
CA PHE A 68 -9.53 4.89 -7.74
C PHE A 68 -8.10 5.04 -8.25
N VAL A 69 -7.66 6.26 -8.57
CA VAL A 69 -6.27 6.54 -8.97
C VAL A 69 -5.31 6.13 -7.84
N ALA A 70 -5.58 6.51 -6.59
CA ALA A 70 -4.77 6.07 -5.45
C ALA A 70 -4.68 4.54 -5.34
N ALA A 71 -5.78 3.81 -5.57
CA ALA A 71 -5.80 2.35 -5.55
C ALA A 71 -4.89 1.73 -6.63
N ILE A 72 -4.86 2.31 -7.83
CA ILE A 72 -3.93 1.91 -8.90
C ILE A 72 -2.49 2.05 -8.42
N GLY A 73 -2.13 3.21 -7.86
CA GLY A 73 -0.78 3.46 -7.36
C GLY A 73 -0.38 2.49 -6.23
N VAL A 74 -1.29 2.22 -5.29
CA VAL A 74 -1.12 1.23 -4.22
C VAL A 74 -0.80 -0.17 -4.77
N ALA A 75 -1.48 -0.60 -5.84
CA ALA A 75 -1.23 -1.90 -6.47
C ALA A 75 0.09 -1.95 -7.26
N ILE A 76 0.46 -0.86 -7.95
CA ILE A 76 1.62 -0.84 -8.83
C ILE A 76 2.94 -0.80 -8.04
N ILE A 77 3.00 -0.15 -6.88
CA ILE A 77 4.23 -0.09 -6.06
C ILE A 77 4.82 -1.48 -5.77
N PRO A 78 4.10 -2.42 -5.13
CA PRO A 78 4.64 -3.75 -4.84
C PRO A 78 4.90 -4.56 -6.11
N TYR A 79 4.10 -4.38 -7.17
CA TYR A 79 4.35 -5.00 -8.47
C TYR A 79 5.67 -4.54 -9.09
N ALA A 80 5.96 -3.23 -9.09
CA ALA A 80 7.19 -2.68 -9.65
C ALA A 80 8.43 -3.24 -8.93
N LYS A 81 8.36 -3.42 -7.61
CA LYS A 81 9.43 -4.07 -6.84
C LYS A 81 9.59 -5.54 -7.23
N ALA A 82 8.51 -6.32 -7.20
CA ALA A 82 8.54 -7.73 -7.57
C ALA A 82 9.03 -7.95 -9.01
N ARG A 83 8.65 -7.07 -9.95
CA ARG A 83 9.09 -7.15 -11.35
C ARG A 83 10.58 -6.84 -11.53
N ALA A 84 11.12 -5.90 -10.74
CA ALA A 84 12.54 -5.62 -10.72
C ALA A 84 13.33 -6.80 -10.15
N GLU A 85 12.89 -7.37 -9.03
CA GLU A 85 13.51 -8.55 -8.40
C GLU A 85 13.48 -9.77 -9.33
N ALA A 86 12.37 -9.99 -10.05
CA ALA A 86 12.26 -11.04 -11.06
C ALA A 86 13.23 -10.85 -12.25
N ALA A 87 13.70 -9.62 -12.48
CA ALA A 87 14.72 -9.30 -13.47
C ALA A 87 16.16 -9.33 -12.88
N SER A 88 16.34 -9.88 -11.67
CA SER A 88 17.61 -9.85 -10.92
C SER A 88 18.13 -8.44 -10.61
N LEU A 89 17.23 -7.45 -10.54
CA LEU A 89 17.54 -6.07 -10.18
C LEU A 89 17.04 -5.77 -8.77
N THR A 90 17.59 -4.73 -8.13
CA THR A 90 17.16 -4.34 -6.78
C THR A 90 16.18 -3.17 -6.87
N CYS A 91 15.21 -3.11 -5.96
CA CYS A 91 14.21 -2.04 -5.97
C CYS A 91 13.74 -1.70 -4.54
N ASN A 92 14.70 -1.32 -3.70
CA ASN A 92 14.46 -0.87 -2.32
C ASN A 92 14.43 0.67 -2.21
N THR A 93 13.92 1.34 -3.24
CA THR A 93 13.80 2.80 -3.28
C THR A 93 12.34 3.22 -3.41
N GLY A 94 12.05 4.45 -2.98
CA GLY A 94 10.71 5.03 -3.04
C GLY A 94 10.40 5.86 -1.79
N LEU A 95 9.61 6.91 -1.96
CA LEU A 95 9.17 7.75 -0.84
C LEU A 95 8.09 7.08 0.01
N LEU A 96 7.33 6.16 -0.58
CA LEU A 96 6.12 5.61 0.03
C LEU A 96 6.16 4.08 0.01
N GLU A 97 6.41 3.47 1.17
CA GLU A 97 6.23 2.04 1.39
C GLU A 97 4.87 1.77 2.04
N ARG A 98 4.64 0.53 2.49
CA ARG A 98 3.35 0.13 3.08
C ARG A 98 3.06 0.86 4.39
N PRO A 99 4.00 0.97 5.37
CA PRO A 99 3.72 1.64 6.63
C PRO A 99 3.28 3.10 6.46
N GLU A 100 3.91 3.84 5.55
CA GLU A 100 3.59 5.24 5.30
C GLU A 100 2.18 5.40 4.73
N ARG A 101 1.76 4.49 3.82
CA ARG A 101 0.39 4.49 3.29
C ARG A 101 -0.65 4.27 4.39
N VAL A 102 -0.39 3.29 5.26
CA VAL A 102 -1.28 2.96 6.38
C VAL A 102 -1.37 4.16 7.34
N VAL A 103 -0.25 4.80 7.68
CA VAL A 103 -0.23 6.00 8.54
C VAL A 103 -1.03 7.15 7.92
N ILE A 104 -0.86 7.44 6.62
CA ILE A 104 -1.62 8.49 5.94
C ILE A 104 -3.13 8.20 6.00
N LEU A 105 -3.54 6.96 5.75
CA LEU A 105 -4.95 6.55 5.84
C LEU A 105 -5.49 6.67 7.27
N LEU A 106 -4.72 6.24 8.27
CA LEU A 106 -5.11 6.32 9.67
C LEU A 106 -5.35 7.76 10.11
N ILE A 107 -4.43 8.67 9.80
CA ILE A 107 -4.61 10.11 10.07
C ILE A 107 -5.85 10.63 9.35
N GLY A 108 -6.03 10.28 8.07
CA GLY A 108 -7.22 10.65 7.30
C GLY A 108 -8.54 10.18 7.94
N LEU A 109 -8.57 8.93 8.40
CA LEU A 109 -9.77 8.29 8.96
C LEU A 109 -10.10 8.78 10.38
N LEU A 110 -9.07 9.01 11.22
CA LEU A 110 -9.25 9.40 12.62
C LEU A 110 -9.42 10.92 12.80
N CYS A 111 -8.74 11.73 12.00
CA CYS A 111 -8.80 13.19 12.09
C CYS A 111 -9.85 13.81 11.13
N ASN A 112 -10.68 13.00 10.46
CA ASN A 112 -11.66 13.45 9.47
C ASN A 112 -11.03 14.21 8.28
N LEU A 113 -9.83 13.79 7.87
CA LEU A 113 -9.05 14.36 6.76
C LEU A 113 -8.94 13.39 5.57
N LEU A 114 -9.90 12.47 5.43
CA LEU A 114 -9.84 11.37 4.47
C LEU A 114 -9.66 11.87 3.02
N SER A 115 -10.31 12.96 2.64
CA SER A 115 -10.18 13.56 1.31
C SER A 115 -8.73 13.97 1.00
N TYR A 116 -8.05 14.61 1.97
CA TYR A 116 -6.65 15.01 1.84
C TYR A 116 -5.71 13.80 1.83
N ALA A 117 -5.97 12.81 2.68
CA ALA A 117 -5.19 11.58 2.73
C ALA A 117 -5.24 10.84 1.38
N VAL A 118 -6.42 10.73 0.77
CA VAL A 118 -6.61 10.05 -0.51
C VAL A 118 -5.96 10.82 -1.66
N PHE A 119 -6.03 12.15 -1.65
CA PHE A 119 -5.30 12.98 -2.62
C PHE A 119 -3.78 12.83 -2.48
N ALA A 120 -3.27 12.86 -1.25
CA ALA A 120 -1.86 12.64 -0.96
C ALA A 120 -1.41 11.25 -1.45
N LEU A 121 -2.19 10.20 -1.19
CA LEU A 121 -1.90 8.86 -1.68
C LEU A 121 -1.90 8.80 -3.21
N ALA A 122 -2.87 9.40 -3.89
CA ALA A 122 -2.91 9.43 -5.35
C ALA A 122 -1.62 10.00 -5.94
N VAL A 123 -1.12 11.11 -5.39
CA VAL A 123 0.12 11.74 -5.86
C VAL A 123 1.36 10.95 -5.44
N LEU A 124 1.53 10.67 -4.15
CA LEU A 124 2.76 10.08 -3.61
C LEU A 124 3.00 8.66 -4.13
N THR A 125 1.93 7.89 -4.37
CA THR A 125 2.07 6.54 -4.91
C THR A 125 2.64 6.55 -6.33
N HIS A 126 2.11 7.41 -7.21
CA HIS A 126 2.59 7.53 -8.58
C HIS A 126 3.99 8.12 -8.67
N VAL A 127 4.30 9.11 -7.83
CA VAL A 127 5.67 9.64 -7.70
C VAL A 127 6.63 8.51 -7.31
N THR A 128 6.25 7.65 -6.35
CA THR A 128 7.04 6.50 -5.94
C THR A 128 7.24 5.48 -7.08
N VAL A 129 6.19 5.21 -7.86
CA VAL A 129 6.29 4.34 -9.05
C VAL A 129 7.30 4.91 -10.06
N VAL A 130 7.21 6.21 -10.36
CA VAL A 130 8.16 6.87 -11.28
C VAL A 130 9.59 6.80 -10.74
N GLN A 131 9.79 7.03 -9.44
CA GLN A 131 11.10 6.89 -8.81
C GLN A 131 11.68 5.48 -8.98
N ARG A 132 10.87 4.44 -8.76
CA ARG A 132 11.29 3.04 -8.95
C ARG A 132 11.66 2.74 -10.40
N ILE A 133 10.88 3.23 -11.36
CA ILE A 133 11.18 3.07 -12.79
C ILE A 133 12.52 3.73 -13.14
N LEU A 134 12.74 4.98 -12.69
CA LEU A 134 13.98 5.70 -12.94
C LEU A 134 15.19 5.05 -12.25
N TYR A 135 15.00 4.52 -11.05
CA TYR A 135 16.03 3.78 -10.32
C TYR A 135 16.47 2.52 -11.09
N VAL A 136 15.50 1.69 -11.48
CA VAL A 136 15.74 0.47 -12.27
C VAL A 136 16.43 0.80 -13.60
N ARG A 137 15.99 1.85 -14.31
CA ARG A 137 16.63 2.29 -15.56
C ARG A 137 18.11 2.63 -15.35
N ARG A 138 18.45 3.36 -14.28
CA ARG A 138 19.84 3.72 -13.95
C ARG A 138 20.69 2.50 -13.60
N GLN A 139 20.11 1.50 -12.94
CA GLN A 139 20.83 0.27 -12.61
C GLN A 139 21.23 -0.48 -13.88
N ILE A 140 20.32 -0.62 -14.85
CA ILE A 140 20.60 -1.29 -16.13
C ILE A 140 21.71 -0.60 -16.92
N HIS A 141 21.80 0.73 -16.88
CA HIS A 141 22.84 1.48 -17.61
C HIS A 141 24.22 1.46 -16.94
N ARG A 142 24.32 0.92 -15.71
CA ARG A 142 25.58 0.82 -14.95
C ARG A 142 26.20 -0.58 -15.01
N THR A 143 25.42 -1.58 -15.37
CA THR A 143 25.86 -2.96 -15.69
C THR A 143 26.22 -3.07 -17.16
#